data_AF-A0A7C4UBZ4-F1
#
_entry.id   AF-A0A7C4UBZ4-F1
#
_cell.length_a   1.000
_cell.length_b   1.000
_cell.length_c   1.000
_cell.angle_alpha   90.00
_cell.angle_beta   90.00
_cell.angle_gamma   90.00
#
_symmetry.space_group_name_H-M   'P 1'
#
loop_
_entity.id
_entity.type
_entity.pdbx_description
1 polymer ?
#
loop_
_entity_poly.entity_id
_entity_poly.type
_entity_poly.pdbx_seq_one_letter_code
_entity_poly.pdbx_strand_id
1 'polypeptide(L)'
;MGGDCAHGSRPVIRTILVTALLFGAFGAVLGADPNLPKPDAQWSLLPNEPGLRNHGVVLTDGGAAFDGRGAYLEVSQAPKLGKGDFTLAVWVRADDGNSSADILSQYDSKRKRGFLLSLKSNAVTTSQSNRRHLHFGIDNDHASKWTDRGRPGNAVLAFSLTVHDGYMYAGTCEPGPNESGRVYRSNGDGRWESCGAPDKSNAVTALAVFEGKLYAATGKYRLAGSALPESTNTHLGGCVFRYEGGGKWTDCGRLPNVEAVGGLAVFRGKLYASSLYKPPGFFRYEGGTSWTALPTPSGKRVEALAVYRDHLYASGYDEGHVYRFDGEKWTDLGRLGENTQTYSFAIYEGKLHVGTWPSGRVYRFEEPNRWIDVGRLGNELEVMGMVVHNGRLLAGTLPLAEIYQYDGNSKWTRLTQLDTTPDVRYRRAWTAAEYRGEVYYTTLPSGRIWSFAAGANAMWDTEFPAGWHHVVASRCGNQLCLFVDGKRVAASPFDSSRFDLASEQRWRIGAGPNETFRGMMRDLRVFQRALNVDEIASLVKATRRD
;
A
#
# COMPACT_ATOMS: atom_id res chain seq x y z
N MET A 1 64.81 55.77 55.57
CA MET A 1 65.74 54.62 55.54
C MET A 1 64.87 53.41 55.20
N GLY A 2 64.90 52.94 53.95
CA GLY A 2 65.49 51.64 53.57
C GLY A 2 64.68 50.49 54.18
N GLY A 3 63.93 49.65 53.47
CA GLY A 3 64.18 49.00 52.18
C GLY A 3 64.10 47.48 52.40
N ASP A 4 63.21 46.81 51.66
CA ASP A 4 63.25 45.40 51.15
C ASP A 4 63.32 44.21 52.14
N CYS A 5 62.81 43.00 51.88
CA CYS A 5 62.04 42.38 50.79
C CYS A 5 61.57 40.96 51.22
N ALA A 6 60.47 40.49 50.61
CA ALA A 6 60.12 39.11 50.16
C ALA A 6 60.08 37.92 51.17
N HIS A 7 59.24 36.88 51.06
CA HIS A 7 58.16 36.45 50.14
C HIS A 7 57.42 35.24 50.76
N GLY A 8 56.14 35.03 50.40
CA GLY A 8 55.61 33.68 50.12
C GLY A 8 54.35 33.16 50.86
N SER A 9 53.20 33.20 50.16
CA SER A 9 52.16 32.12 50.05
C SER A 9 51.30 31.79 51.30
N ARG A 10 49.96 31.73 51.35
CA ARG A 10 48.74 31.81 50.49
C ARG A 10 47.55 32.10 51.45
N PRO A 11 46.34 32.49 50.99
CA PRO A 11 45.14 32.27 51.80
C PRO A 11 44.00 31.52 51.09
N VAL A 12 43.15 30.88 51.90
CA VAL A 12 41.84 30.31 51.56
C VAL A 12 40.81 30.97 52.48
N ILE A 13 39.75 31.57 51.94
CA ILE A 13 38.54 31.92 52.70
C ILE A 13 37.28 31.53 51.91
N ARG A 14 36.30 31.05 52.69
CA ARG A 14 35.08 30.33 52.35
C ARG A 14 33.97 31.17 51.72
N THR A 15 33.21 30.45 50.90
CA THR A 15 32.00 30.78 50.14
C THR A 15 30.73 30.86 50.99
N ILE A 16 29.86 31.82 50.66
CA ILE A 16 28.39 31.71 50.69
C ILE A 16 27.87 32.38 49.41
N LEU A 17 27.06 31.69 48.60
CA LEU A 17 26.37 32.31 47.46
C LEU A 17 24.92 31.84 47.38
N VAL A 18 24.00 32.82 47.34
CA VAL A 18 22.59 32.68 47.00
C VAL A 18 22.46 32.92 45.50
N THR A 19 21.70 32.07 44.79
CA THR A 19 21.55 32.10 43.33
C THR A 19 20.12 32.47 42.94
N ALA A 20 19.96 33.51 42.12
CA ALA A 20 18.81 33.66 41.22
C ALA A 20 19.12 34.61 40.05
N LEU A 21 19.09 34.00 38.84
CA LEU A 21 18.58 34.50 37.54
C LEU A 21 19.15 35.78 36.91
N LEU A 22 19.76 35.62 35.72
CA LEU A 22 19.24 36.22 34.47
C LEU A 22 19.90 35.63 33.21
N PHE A 23 19.08 35.53 32.17
CA PHE A 23 19.27 34.91 30.86
C PHE A 23 20.49 35.42 30.07
N GLY A 24 21.16 34.51 29.36
CA GLY A 24 22.14 34.81 28.31
C GLY A 24 22.19 33.67 27.30
N ALA A 25 21.69 33.94 26.09
CA ALA A 25 21.69 33.04 24.95
C ALA A 25 23.12 32.66 24.53
N PHE A 26 23.37 31.35 24.33
CA PHE A 26 24.45 30.88 23.48
C PHE A 26 23.98 29.64 22.73
N GLY A 27 23.66 29.83 21.46
CA GLY A 27 23.57 28.74 20.50
C GLY A 27 24.96 28.16 20.28
N ALA A 28 25.11 26.87 20.56
CA ALA A 28 26.24 26.11 20.07
C ALA A 28 25.98 25.76 18.60
N VAL A 29 26.61 26.51 17.69
CA VAL A 29 26.83 26.06 16.32
C VAL A 29 27.82 24.91 16.41
N LEU A 30 27.31 23.67 16.44
CA LEU A 30 28.10 22.50 16.10
C LEU A 30 28.59 22.70 14.65
N GLY A 31 29.90 22.83 14.48
CA GLY A 31 30.52 22.92 13.16
C GLY A 31 30.06 21.74 12.30
N ALA A 32 29.54 22.03 11.11
CA ALA A 32 29.12 21.00 10.17
C ALA A 32 30.30 20.06 9.88
N ASP A 33 30.10 18.76 10.05
CA ASP A 33 31.08 17.74 9.66
C ASP A 33 31.44 17.96 8.18
N PRO A 34 32.71 18.29 7.85
CA PRO A 34 33.11 18.63 6.48
C PRO A 34 32.98 17.45 5.51
N ASN A 35 32.79 16.23 6.02
CA ASN A 35 32.58 15.02 5.20
C ASN A 35 31.11 14.73 4.90
N LEU A 36 30.16 15.51 5.44
CA LEU A 36 28.75 15.31 5.11
C LEU A 36 28.47 15.72 3.66
N PRO A 37 27.74 14.89 2.89
CA PRO A 37 27.36 15.26 1.54
C PRO A 37 26.49 16.52 1.60
N LYS A 38 26.87 17.55 0.84
CA LYS A 38 26.10 18.79 0.71
C LYS A 38 24.93 18.59 -0.26
N PRO A 39 23.69 18.87 0.15
CA PRO A 39 22.53 18.75 -0.75
C PRO A 39 22.49 19.91 -1.74
N ASP A 40 21.98 19.63 -2.95
CA ASP A 40 21.69 20.64 -3.97
C ASP A 40 20.41 21.43 -3.64
N ALA A 41 19.48 20.80 -2.90
CA ALA A 41 18.33 21.47 -2.29
C ALA A 41 17.97 20.82 -0.96
N GLN A 42 17.52 21.62 -0.01
CA GLN A 42 17.11 21.16 1.31
C GLN A 42 15.94 21.99 1.81
N TRP A 43 15.00 21.32 2.49
CA TRP A 43 13.92 21.94 3.24
C TRP A 43 13.82 21.28 4.61
N SER A 44 13.91 22.05 5.69
CA SER A 44 13.84 21.50 7.04
C SER A 44 12.44 20.96 7.37
N LEU A 45 11.42 21.47 6.68
CA LEU A 45 9.99 21.25 6.94
C LEU A 45 9.55 21.72 8.34
N LEU A 46 10.16 22.82 8.79
CA LEU A 46 9.85 23.52 10.04
C LEU A 46 9.16 24.87 9.73
N PRO A 47 8.65 25.60 10.75
CA PRO A 47 8.05 26.92 10.54
C PRO A 47 8.99 27.90 9.82
N ASN A 48 8.41 28.79 9.02
CA ASN A 48 9.12 29.83 8.24
C ASN A 48 10.11 29.29 7.18
N GLU A 49 9.98 28.03 6.77
CA GLU A 49 10.77 27.46 5.67
C GLU A 49 10.48 28.19 4.34
N PRO A 50 11.47 28.83 3.71
CA PRO A 50 11.27 29.52 2.43
C PRO A 50 11.10 28.53 1.27
N GLY A 51 10.47 28.98 0.19
CA GLY A 51 10.35 28.19 -1.04
C GLY A 51 9.31 27.06 -1.00
N LEU A 52 8.52 26.96 0.07
CA LEU A 52 7.39 26.04 0.18
C LEU A 52 6.07 26.81 0.22
N ARG A 53 5.12 26.38 -0.60
CA ARG A 53 3.73 26.79 -0.51
C ARG A 53 2.98 25.77 0.33
N ASN A 54 2.37 26.22 1.43
CA ASN A 54 1.68 25.35 2.36
C ASN A 54 0.19 25.22 2.01
N HIS A 55 -0.28 23.98 1.82
CA HIS A 55 -1.68 23.65 1.55
C HIS A 55 -2.33 22.91 2.74
N GLY A 56 -2.23 23.46 3.95
CA GLY A 56 -2.91 22.93 5.15
C GLY A 56 -2.07 22.01 6.04
N VAL A 57 -0.77 21.93 5.80
CA VAL A 57 0.18 21.19 6.64
C VAL A 57 0.49 21.99 7.90
N VAL A 58 0.51 21.33 9.05
CA VAL A 58 0.88 21.96 10.33
C VAL A 58 2.39 21.83 10.50
N LEU A 59 3.10 22.96 10.41
CA LEU A 59 4.55 23.02 10.63
C LEU A 59 4.83 23.21 12.13
N THR A 60 5.63 22.31 12.71
CA THR A 60 6.02 22.33 14.13
C THR A 60 7.54 22.27 14.27
N ASP A 61 8.08 22.52 15.45
CA ASP A 61 9.52 22.38 15.72
C ASP A 61 10.03 20.93 15.53
N GLY A 62 9.12 19.95 15.58
CA GLY A 62 9.39 18.53 15.35
C GLY A 62 9.34 18.09 13.89
N GLY A 63 8.80 18.92 12.99
CA GLY A 63 8.56 18.61 11.57
C GLY A 63 7.18 19.03 11.06
N ALA A 64 6.92 18.70 9.80
CA ALA A 64 5.64 18.92 9.11
C ALA A 64 4.67 17.77 9.41
N ALA A 65 3.49 18.08 9.96
CA ALA A 65 2.41 17.13 10.21
C ALA A 65 1.35 17.22 9.09
N PHE A 66 1.13 16.08 8.44
CA PHE A 66 0.17 15.90 7.34
C PHE A 66 -1.05 15.12 7.84
N ASP A 67 -2.24 15.54 7.40
CA ASP A 67 -3.51 15.07 7.94
C ASP A 67 -4.09 13.84 7.21
N GLY A 68 -3.53 13.46 6.06
CA GLY A 68 -4.09 12.42 5.18
C GLY A 68 -5.40 12.79 4.50
N ARG A 69 -5.81 14.06 4.55
CA ARG A 69 -7.12 14.55 4.09
C ARG A 69 -7.02 15.72 3.11
N GLY A 70 -5.86 15.90 2.49
CA GLY A 70 -5.61 16.95 1.52
C GLY A 70 -4.44 17.86 1.85
N ALA A 71 -3.84 17.77 3.04
CA ALA A 71 -2.68 18.60 3.38
C ALA A 71 -1.42 18.15 2.63
N TYR A 72 -0.74 19.10 1.97
CA TYR A 72 0.57 18.89 1.33
C TYR A 72 1.38 20.19 1.27
N LEU A 73 2.67 20.07 0.94
CA LEU A 73 3.54 21.19 0.63
C LEU A 73 3.91 21.15 -0.85
N GLU A 74 3.92 22.30 -1.51
CA GLU A 74 4.37 22.45 -2.90
C GLU A 74 5.72 23.18 -2.94
N VAL A 75 6.68 22.62 -3.66
CA VAL A 75 8.01 23.23 -3.80
C VAL A 75 7.99 24.28 -4.91
N SER A 76 8.36 25.52 -4.57
CA SER A 76 8.32 26.67 -5.48
C SER A 76 9.40 26.59 -6.56
N GLN A 77 10.59 26.12 -6.21
CA GLN A 77 11.70 25.86 -7.14
C GLN A 77 12.36 24.54 -6.77
N ALA A 78 12.19 23.53 -7.62
CA ALA A 78 12.75 22.20 -7.41
C ALA A 78 13.88 21.91 -8.41
N PRO A 79 14.89 21.11 -8.02
CA PRO A 79 15.91 20.63 -8.96
C PRO A 79 15.30 19.86 -10.14
N LYS A 80 15.87 20.07 -11.34
CA LYS A 80 15.49 19.32 -12.54
C LYS A 80 16.28 18.01 -12.58
N LEU A 81 15.63 16.89 -12.25
CA LEU A 81 16.31 15.59 -12.20
C LEU A 81 16.58 15.01 -13.61
N GLY A 82 15.60 15.10 -14.51
CA GLY A 82 15.75 14.67 -15.90
C GLY A 82 16.22 13.23 -16.03
N LYS A 83 17.33 13.02 -16.76
CA LYS A 83 17.98 11.71 -16.96
C LYS A 83 19.06 11.39 -15.92
N GLY A 84 19.47 12.38 -15.12
CA GLY A 84 20.60 12.29 -14.21
C GLY A 84 20.35 11.34 -13.05
N ASP A 85 21.44 10.93 -12.42
CA ASP A 85 21.40 10.25 -11.13
C ASP A 85 20.99 11.24 -10.04
N PHE A 86 20.28 10.74 -9.04
CA PHE A 86 19.85 11.59 -7.93
C PHE A 86 19.56 10.78 -6.67
N THR A 87 19.54 11.47 -5.55
CA THR A 87 19.18 10.94 -4.24
C THR A 87 18.20 11.87 -3.55
N LEU A 88 17.11 11.30 -3.02
CA LEU A 88 16.11 11.95 -2.20
C LEU A 88 16.24 11.36 -0.79
N ALA A 89 16.39 12.19 0.23
CA ALA A 89 16.49 11.75 1.62
C ALA A 89 15.51 12.53 2.49
N VAL A 90 14.75 11.85 3.35
CA VAL A 90 13.74 12.47 4.22
C VAL A 90 13.51 11.61 5.46
N TRP A 91 13.29 12.25 6.61
CA TRP A 91 12.80 11.56 7.80
C TRP A 91 11.29 11.43 7.73
N VAL A 92 10.77 10.23 7.94
CA VAL A 92 9.34 9.91 7.85
C VAL A 92 8.89 9.21 9.13
N ARG A 93 7.73 9.60 9.64
CA ARG A 93 7.01 8.92 10.73
C ARG A 93 5.56 8.71 10.30
N ALA A 94 5.15 7.45 10.21
CA ALA A 94 3.88 7.05 9.58
C ALA A 94 3.09 6.04 10.44
N ASP A 95 2.89 6.36 11.72
CA ASP A 95 2.33 5.43 12.73
C ASP A 95 0.88 5.02 12.45
N ASP A 96 0.08 5.92 11.87
CA ASP A 96 -1.37 5.78 11.75
C ASP A 96 -1.85 5.33 10.36
N GLY A 97 -0.92 5.05 9.43
CA GLY A 97 -1.21 4.92 8.00
C GLY A 97 -1.72 3.53 7.60
N ASN A 98 -3.03 3.39 7.36
CA ASN A 98 -3.62 2.19 6.75
C ASN A 98 -3.89 2.35 5.23
N SER A 99 -3.56 3.48 4.61
CA SER A 99 -3.83 3.75 3.20
C SER A 99 -2.57 3.94 2.35
N SER A 100 -2.73 3.79 1.02
CA SER A 100 -1.66 4.04 0.04
C SER A 100 -1.45 5.54 -0.15
N ALA A 101 -0.34 6.10 0.32
CA ALA A 101 -0.10 7.54 0.30
C ALA A 101 1.31 7.93 -0.17
N ASP A 102 1.41 9.11 -0.77
CA ASP A 102 2.65 9.62 -1.36
C ASP A 102 3.45 10.49 -0.37
N ILE A 103 4.72 10.13 -0.15
CA ILE A 103 5.67 10.91 0.65
C ILE A 103 6.19 12.10 -0.17
N LEU A 104 6.61 11.85 -1.40
CA LEU A 104 7.16 12.87 -2.30
C LEU A 104 6.90 12.48 -3.74
N SER A 105 6.45 13.43 -4.57
CA SER A 105 6.25 13.18 -5.99
C SER A 105 6.59 14.38 -6.86
N GLN A 106 7.02 14.08 -8.09
CA GLN A 106 6.85 14.94 -9.25
C GLN A 106 6.36 14.03 -10.38
N TYR A 107 5.04 13.98 -10.60
CA TYR A 107 4.45 13.01 -11.52
C TYR A 107 3.37 13.66 -12.39
N ASP A 108 3.51 13.53 -13.70
CA ASP A 108 2.52 13.91 -14.70
C ASP A 108 1.65 12.68 -15.03
N SER A 109 0.44 12.61 -14.49
CA SER A 109 -0.46 11.46 -14.71
C SER A 109 -0.93 11.34 -16.17
N LYS A 110 -0.98 12.44 -16.93
CA LYS A 110 -1.36 12.42 -18.35
C LYS A 110 -0.24 11.83 -19.20
N ARG A 111 1.01 12.24 -18.94
CA ARG A 111 2.20 11.74 -19.65
C ARG A 111 2.80 10.48 -19.04
N LYS A 112 2.31 10.06 -17.88
CA LYS A 112 2.83 8.92 -17.09
C LYS A 112 4.33 9.05 -16.90
N ARG A 113 4.75 10.24 -16.46
CA ARG A 113 6.16 10.64 -16.40
C ARG A 113 6.51 11.26 -15.06
N GLY A 114 7.64 10.84 -14.50
CA GLY A 114 8.23 11.46 -13.31
C GLY A 114 8.59 10.42 -12.26
N PHE A 115 8.59 10.82 -10.98
CA PHE A 115 8.92 9.94 -9.86
C PHE A 115 7.90 9.99 -8.73
N LEU A 116 7.84 8.90 -7.97
CA LEU A 116 6.94 8.67 -6.84
C LEU A 116 7.70 7.97 -5.70
N LEU A 117 7.72 8.57 -4.52
CA LEU A 117 8.09 7.91 -3.26
C LEU A 117 6.84 7.79 -2.40
N SER A 118 6.43 6.56 -2.06
CA SER A 118 5.11 6.28 -1.50
C SER A 118 5.16 5.14 -0.47
N LEU A 119 4.18 5.12 0.43
CA LEU A 119 3.80 3.92 1.20
C LEU A 119 2.57 3.31 0.57
N LYS A 120 2.58 2.00 0.30
CA LYS A 120 1.52 1.28 -0.39
C LYS A 120 0.79 0.33 0.54
N SER A 121 -0.50 0.59 0.70
CA SER A 121 -1.48 -0.30 1.34
C SER A 121 -2.63 -0.52 0.37
N ASN A 122 -2.73 -1.73 -0.19
CA ASN A 122 -3.72 -2.09 -1.20
C ASN A 122 -4.74 -3.05 -0.58
N ALA A 123 -6.00 -2.87 -0.92
CA ALA A 123 -7.06 -3.82 -0.63
C ALA A 123 -7.76 -4.16 -1.95
N VAL A 124 -7.62 -5.40 -2.40
CA VAL A 124 -8.09 -5.83 -3.72
C VAL A 124 -8.96 -7.07 -3.54
N THR A 125 -10.20 -6.95 -4.02
CA THR A 125 -11.30 -7.91 -3.77
C THR A 125 -11.42 -8.26 -2.28
N THR A 126 -10.99 -9.45 -1.88
CA THR A 126 -11.24 -10.02 -0.55
C THR A 126 -10.08 -9.85 0.42
N SER A 127 -8.94 -9.33 -0.04
CA SER A 127 -7.67 -9.35 0.71
C SER A 127 -7.07 -7.95 0.87
N GLN A 128 -6.38 -7.72 1.98
CA GLN A 128 -5.39 -6.65 2.08
C GLN A 128 -4.09 -7.15 1.44
N SER A 129 -3.90 -6.81 0.17
CA SER A 129 -2.83 -7.38 -0.65
C SER A 129 -1.46 -6.77 -0.38
N ASN A 130 -1.41 -5.53 0.11
CA ASN A 130 -0.20 -4.84 0.55
C ASN A 130 -0.47 -4.06 1.83
N ARG A 131 0.53 -3.94 2.71
CA ARG A 131 0.42 -3.19 3.98
C ARG A 131 1.67 -2.35 4.23
N ARG A 132 1.55 -1.04 3.99
CA ARG A 132 2.60 -0.02 4.25
C ARG A 132 3.96 -0.36 3.62
N HIS A 133 3.97 -0.89 2.40
CA HIS A 133 5.22 -1.20 1.69
C HIS A 133 5.81 0.08 1.09
N LEU A 134 7.09 0.34 1.38
CA LEU A 134 7.79 1.52 0.85
C LEU A 134 8.13 1.30 -0.63
N HIS A 135 7.87 2.31 -1.45
CA HIS A 135 7.93 2.19 -2.91
C HIS A 135 8.59 3.44 -3.50
N PHE A 136 9.57 3.24 -4.38
CA PHE A 136 10.19 4.29 -5.18
C PHE A 136 10.11 3.93 -6.66
N GLY A 137 9.25 4.66 -7.36
CA GLY A 137 8.98 4.47 -8.78
C GLY A 137 9.41 5.63 -9.64
N ILE A 138 9.81 5.32 -10.86
CA ILE A 138 9.95 6.28 -11.96
C ILE A 138 9.15 5.79 -13.16
N ASP A 139 8.62 6.71 -13.96
CA ASP A 139 7.94 6.39 -15.21
C ASP A 139 8.29 7.42 -16.30
N ASN A 140 8.18 6.99 -17.55
CA ASN A 140 8.30 7.82 -18.74
C ASN A 140 7.44 7.21 -19.88
N ASP A 141 6.21 6.89 -19.53
CA ASP A 141 5.25 6.11 -20.30
C ASP A 141 5.78 4.78 -20.85
N HIS A 142 6.49 4.03 -20.02
CA HIS A 142 7.03 2.72 -20.41
C HIS A 142 6.40 1.61 -19.58
N ALA A 143 6.33 0.42 -20.17
CA ALA A 143 5.80 -0.74 -19.50
C ALA A 143 6.50 -2.01 -19.95
N SER A 144 6.53 -3.02 -19.08
CA SER A 144 6.98 -4.36 -19.43
C SER A 144 5.93 -5.08 -20.29
N LYS A 145 6.35 -6.21 -20.87
CA LYS A 145 5.39 -7.22 -21.33
C LYS A 145 4.76 -7.91 -20.11
N TRP A 146 3.57 -8.45 -20.29
CA TRP A 146 2.96 -9.36 -19.33
C TRP A 146 3.77 -10.66 -19.28
N THR A 147 4.07 -11.13 -18.07
CA THR A 147 4.85 -12.35 -17.84
C THR A 147 4.02 -13.35 -17.08
N ASP A 148 3.97 -14.58 -17.57
CA ASP A 148 3.33 -15.70 -16.87
C ASP A 148 4.20 -16.13 -15.68
N ARG A 149 3.62 -16.09 -14.48
CA ARG A 149 4.26 -16.42 -13.20
C ARG A 149 3.77 -17.77 -12.66
N GLY A 150 3.26 -18.61 -13.56
CA GLY A 150 2.85 -19.97 -13.27
C GLY A 150 1.50 -20.05 -12.57
N ARG A 151 1.21 -21.27 -12.11
CA ARG A 151 -0.03 -21.63 -11.41
C ARG A 151 0.34 -22.26 -10.07
N PRO A 152 -0.12 -21.72 -8.93
CA PRO A 152 0.09 -22.37 -7.64
C PRO A 152 -0.69 -23.68 -7.56
N GLY A 153 0.03 -24.81 -7.48
CA GLY A 153 -0.58 -26.15 -7.41
C GLY A 153 -1.59 -26.44 -8.52
N ASN A 154 -2.75 -26.97 -8.12
CA ASN A 154 -3.87 -27.30 -9.01
C ASN A 154 -4.95 -26.21 -9.05
N ALA A 155 -4.63 -24.99 -8.61
CA ALA A 155 -5.61 -23.93 -8.47
C ALA A 155 -6.38 -23.70 -9.78
N VAL A 156 -7.72 -23.72 -9.71
CA VAL A 156 -8.54 -23.11 -10.77
C VAL A 156 -8.57 -21.60 -10.65
N LEU A 157 -8.25 -21.09 -9.45
CA LEU A 157 -8.11 -19.68 -9.13
C LEU A 157 -7.18 -19.51 -7.94
N ALA A 158 -6.19 -18.63 -8.05
CA ALA A 158 -5.60 -18.00 -6.87
C ALA A 158 -6.56 -16.91 -6.38
N PHE A 159 -7.33 -17.25 -5.36
CA PHE A 159 -8.46 -16.47 -4.85
C PHE A 159 -8.01 -15.27 -4.02
N SER A 160 -6.86 -15.34 -3.37
CA SER A 160 -6.33 -14.25 -2.55
C SER A 160 -4.85 -14.06 -2.83
N LEU A 161 -4.39 -12.80 -2.76
CA LEU A 161 -2.98 -12.43 -2.82
C LEU A 161 -2.66 -11.47 -1.67
N THR A 162 -1.55 -11.71 -0.97
CA THR A 162 -0.98 -10.79 0.02
C THR A 162 0.55 -10.92 0.03
N VAL A 163 1.24 -9.79 0.10
CA VAL A 163 2.70 -9.74 0.28
C VAL A 163 3.02 -9.53 1.76
N HIS A 164 3.92 -10.36 2.29
CA HIS A 164 4.35 -10.34 3.68
C HIS A 164 5.79 -10.85 3.82
N ASP A 165 6.62 -10.15 4.60
CA ASP A 165 7.98 -10.54 4.96
C ASP A 165 8.84 -10.99 3.76
N GLY A 166 8.79 -10.22 2.67
CA GLY A 166 9.61 -10.45 1.48
C GLY A 166 9.07 -11.51 0.50
N TYR A 167 7.91 -12.11 0.76
CA TYR A 167 7.28 -13.10 -0.11
C TYR A 167 5.88 -12.66 -0.52
N MET A 168 5.46 -13.10 -1.71
CA MET A 168 4.07 -13.04 -2.13
C MET A 168 3.39 -14.36 -1.79
N TYR A 169 2.22 -14.30 -1.15
CA TYR A 169 1.39 -15.44 -0.80
C TYR A 169 0.12 -15.46 -1.66
N ALA A 170 -0.25 -16.65 -2.13
CA ALA A 170 -1.46 -16.90 -2.89
C ALA A 170 -2.31 -17.97 -2.18
N GLY A 171 -3.56 -17.62 -1.83
CA GLY A 171 -4.57 -18.57 -1.39
C GLY A 171 -5.32 -19.13 -2.59
N THR A 172 -5.45 -20.45 -2.69
CA THR A 172 -6.01 -21.13 -3.88
C THR A 172 -7.43 -21.62 -3.66
N CYS A 173 -8.15 -21.82 -4.77
CA CYS A 173 -9.33 -22.66 -4.88
C CYS A 173 -8.98 -23.92 -5.66
N GLU A 174 -9.10 -25.10 -5.03
CA GLU A 174 -8.82 -26.42 -5.59
C GLU A 174 -10.06 -27.32 -5.35
N PRO A 175 -10.88 -27.57 -6.39
CA PRO A 175 -12.27 -27.99 -6.20
C PRO A 175 -12.52 -29.50 -6.11
N GLY A 176 -11.51 -30.33 -6.37
CA GLY A 176 -11.63 -31.79 -6.42
C GLY A 176 -12.03 -32.42 -5.08
N PRO A 177 -12.52 -33.67 -5.07
CA PRO A 177 -13.14 -34.27 -3.89
C PRO A 177 -12.16 -34.47 -2.71
N ASN A 178 -10.87 -34.61 -3.02
CA ASN A 178 -9.78 -34.75 -2.05
C ASN A 178 -8.84 -33.54 -2.05
N GLU A 179 -9.20 -32.47 -2.77
CA GLU A 179 -8.44 -31.22 -2.80
C GLU A 179 -8.97 -30.25 -1.75
N SER A 180 -8.11 -29.34 -1.31
CA SER A 180 -8.45 -28.27 -0.37
C SER A 180 -7.76 -26.99 -0.80
N GLY A 181 -8.35 -25.85 -0.45
CA GLY A 181 -7.69 -24.56 -0.61
C GLY A 181 -6.38 -24.54 0.14
N ARG A 182 -5.34 -24.04 -0.51
CA ARG A 182 -3.97 -24.02 0.01
C ARG A 182 -3.40 -22.62 -0.05
N VAL A 183 -2.38 -22.38 0.76
CA VAL A 183 -1.55 -21.19 0.62
C VAL A 183 -0.24 -21.62 -0.05
N TYR A 184 0.22 -20.84 -1.02
CA TYR A 184 1.54 -20.97 -1.61
C TYR A 184 2.29 -19.66 -1.46
N ARG A 185 3.61 -19.72 -1.37
CA ARG A 185 4.47 -18.53 -1.42
C ARG A 185 5.35 -18.55 -2.64
N SER A 186 5.70 -17.37 -3.15
CA SER A 186 6.64 -17.19 -4.25
C SER A 186 7.63 -16.07 -3.92
N ASN A 187 8.83 -16.19 -4.49
CA ASN A 187 9.84 -15.14 -4.55
C ASN A 187 9.76 -14.36 -5.88
N GLY A 188 8.72 -14.56 -6.71
CA GLY A 188 8.54 -13.89 -8.01
C GLY A 188 9.20 -14.59 -9.20
N ASP A 189 9.89 -15.71 -9.01
CA ASP A 189 10.51 -16.51 -10.09
C ASP A 189 9.51 -17.39 -10.88
N GLY A 190 8.22 -17.32 -10.53
CA GLY A 190 7.15 -18.14 -11.12
C GLY A 190 7.00 -19.53 -10.49
N ARG A 191 7.82 -19.87 -9.48
CA ARG A 191 7.67 -21.07 -8.66
C ARG A 191 6.85 -20.76 -7.41
N TRP A 192 6.07 -21.75 -7.01
CA TRP A 192 5.14 -21.65 -5.88
C TRP A 192 5.41 -22.77 -4.89
N GLU A 193 5.87 -22.41 -3.70
CA GLU A 193 6.15 -23.33 -2.61
C GLU A 193 4.91 -23.45 -1.71
N SER A 194 4.46 -24.68 -1.45
CA SER A 194 3.28 -24.88 -0.61
C SER A 194 3.55 -24.50 0.85
N CYS A 195 2.64 -23.70 1.40
CA CYS A 195 2.56 -23.36 2.83
C CYS A 195 1.51 -24.20 3.55
N GLY A 196 1.07 -25.32 2.97
CA GLY A 196 0.03 -26.18 3.51
C GLY A 196 -1.41 -25.70 3.25
N ALA A 197 -2.36 -26.52 3.70
CA ALA A 197 -3.79 -26.21 3.68
C ALA A 197 -4.22 -25.85 5.11
N PRO A 198 -4.76 -24.64 5.35
CA PRO A 198 -5.24 -24.27 6.67
C PRO A 198 -6.53 -25.01 7.07
N ASP A 199 -7.34 -25.44 6.08
CA ASP A 199 -8.64 -26.08 6.28
C ASP A 199 -8.89 -27.13 5.19
N LYS A 200 -9.94 -27.94 5.34
CA LYS A 200 -10.40 -28.93 4.35
C LYS A 200 -11.30 -28.33 3.27
N SER A 201 -11.80 -27.10 3.45
CA SER A 201 -12.63 -26.43 2.44
C SER A 201 -11.87 -26.19 1.14
N ASN A 202 -12.58 -26.06 0.03
CA ASN A 202 -11.95 -25.97 -1.29
C ASN A 202 -11.19 -24.66 -1.57
N ALA A 203 -11.34 -23.60 -0.75
CA ALA A 203 -10.68 -22.32 -1.01
C ALA A 203 -10.08 -21.64 0.23
N VAL A 204 -8.96 -20.94 0.02
CA VAL A 204 -8.47 -19.86 0.90
C VAL A 204 -8.90 -18.54 0.29
N THR A 205 -9.99 -17.97 0.82
CA THR A 205 -10.74 -16.89 0.18
C THR A 205 -10.20 -15.50 0.49
N ALA A 206 -9.43 -15.32 1.56
CA ALA A 206 -8.85 -14.03 1.89
C ALA A 206 -7.53 -14.18 2.67
N LEU A 207 -6.64 -13.22 2.47
CA LEU A 207 -5.39 -13.08 3.20
C LEU A 207 -5.26 -11.64 3.74
N ALA A 208 -4.67 -11.51 4.93
CA ALA A 208 -4.32 -10.22 5.52
C ALA A 208 -3.13 -10.35 6.46
N VAL A 209 -2.35 -9.28 6.60
CA VAL A 209 -1.31 -9.19 7.64
C VAL A 209 -1.89 -8.44 8.85
N PHE A 210 -1.89 -9.09 10.00
CA PHE A 210 -2.34 -8.53 11.27
C PHE A 210 -1.30 -8.82 12.35
N GLU A 211 -0.90 -7.80 13.11
CA GLU A 211 0.11 -7.89 14.17
C GLU A 211 1.40 -8.60 13.73
N GLY A 212 1.87 -8.28 12.51
CA GLY A 212 3.10 -8.84 11.94
C GLY A 212 3.01 -10.32 11.55
N LYS A 213 1.80 -10.87 11.42
CA LYS A 213 1.56 -12.27 11.02
C LYS A 213 0.58 -12.35 9.86
N LEU A 214 0.77 -13.33 8.98
CA LEU A 214 -0.17 -13.65 7.91
C LEU A 214 -1.36 -14.44 8.47
N TYR A 215 -2.56 -13.97 8.16
CA TYR A 215 -3.83 -14.64 8.44
C TYR A 215 -4.49 -15.08 7.14
N ALA A 216 -5.06 -16.27 7.14
CA ALA A 216 -5.77 -16.88 6.03
C ALA A 216 -7.20 -17.23 6.44
N ALA A 217 -8.18 -16.76 5.67
CA ALA A 217 -9.56 -17.15 5.82
C ALA A 217 -9.97 -18.17 4.76
N THR A 218 -10.85 -19.08 5.14
CA THR A 218 -11.23 -20.24 4.32
C THR A 218 -12.69 -20.21 3.93
N GLY A 219 -13.02 -20.91 2.84
CA GLY A 219 -14.39 -20.96 2.36
C GLY A 219 -14.67 -22.11 1.42
N LYS A 220 -15.94 -22.54 1.41
CA LYS A 220 -16.50 -23.35 0.35
C LYS A 220 -16.93 -22.43 -0.79
N TYR A 221 -16.02 -22.15 -1.72
CA TYR A 221 -16.35 -21.36 -2.90
C TYR A 221 -17.23 -22.16 -3.86
N ARG A 222 -18.35 -21.54 -4.29
CA ARG A 222 -19.35 -22.12 -5.18
C ARG A 222 -19.02 -21.79 -6.63
N LEU A 223 -18.39 -22.72 -7.35
CA LEU A 223 -17.92 -22.52 -8.72
C LEU A 223 -19.05 -22.37 -9.73
N ALA A 224 -20.24 -22.91 -9.43
CA ALA A 224 -21.42 -22.75 -10.30
C ALA A 224 -21.80 -21.28 -10.51
N GLY A 225 -21.53 -20.40 -9.53
CA GLY A 225 -21.74 -18.96 -9.67
C GLY A 225 -20.85 -18.30 -10.74
N SER A 226 -19.74 -18.95 -11.09
CA SER A 226 -18.86 -18.57 -12.21
C SER A 226 -19.11 -19.37 -13.48
N ALA A 227 -20.27 -20.03 -13.59
CA ALA A 227 -20.62 -20.89 -14.73
C ALA A 227 -19.60 -22.00 -15.02
N LEU A 228 -18.96 -22.52 -13.97
CA LEU A 228 -18.08 -23.67 -14.00
C LEU A 228 -18.76 -24.87 -13.30
N PRO A 229 -18.31 -26.11 -13.52
CA PRO A 229 -18.76 -27.25 -12.72
C PRO A 229 -18.58 -26.98 -11.22
N GLU A 230 -19.59 -27.33 -10.43
CA GLU A 230 -19.49 -27.14 -8.98
C GLU A 230 -18.40 -28.05 -8.40
N SER A 231 -17.75 -27.55 -7.34
CA SER A 231 -16.71 -28.27 -6.64
C SER A 231 -17.29 -29.48 -5.90
N THR A 232 -16.65 -30.63 -6.12
CA THR A 232 -17.02 -31.93 -5.53
C THR A 232 -16.55 -32.09 -4.09
N ASN A 233 -15.60 -31.27 -3.62
CA ASN A 233 -15.32 -31.10 -2.19
C ASN A 233 -16.56 -30.55 -1.46
N THR A 234 -17.02 -31.18 -0.38
CA THR A 234 -18.23 -30.75 0.35
C THR A 234 -17.94 -30.04 1.67
N HIS A 235 -16.66 -29.84 2.02
CA HIS A 235 -16.27 -29.21 3.28
C HIS A 235 -16.55 -27.71 3.26
N LEU A 236 -17.32 -27.25 4.25
CA LEU A 236 -17.55 -25.83 4.50
C LEU A 236 -16.29 -25.19 5.10
N GLY A 237 -16.01 -23.93 4.71
CA GLY A 237 -14.98 -23.11 5.35
C GLY A 237 -15.59 -22.23 6.43
N GLY A 238 -15.28 -20.93 6.41
CA GLY A 238 -15.73 -19.97 7.42
C GLY A 238 -14.83 -19.89 8.64
N CYS A 239 -13.59 -20.35 8.53
CA CYS A 239 -12.60 -20.29 9.60
C CYS A 239 -11.47 -19.33 9.21
N VAL A 240 -10.74 -18.83 10.22
CA VAL A 240 -9.55 -18.00 10.04
C VAL A 240 -8.38 -18.67 10.76
N PHE A 241 -7.20 -18.62 10.15
CA PHE A 241 -5.98 -19.26 10.65
C PHE A 241 -4.80 -18.31 10.57
N ARG A 242 -3.86 -18.43 11.50
CA ARG A 242 -2.60 -17.69 11.50
C ARG A 242 -1.45 -18.58 11.05
N TYR A 243 -0.60 -18.07 10.16
CA TYR A 243 0.54 -18.79 9.63
C TYR A 243 1.68 -18.87 10.65
N GLU A 244 2.24 -20.07 10.84
CA GLU A 244 3.37 -20.32 11.75
C GLU A 244 4.68 -20.70 11.02
N GLY A 245 4.66 -20.70 9.69
CA GLY A 245 5.81 -21.13 8.88
C GLY A 245 5.73 -22.59 8.42
N GLY A 246 6.42 -22.88 7.31
CA GLY A 246 6.35 -24.18 6.65
C GLY A 246 4.91 -24.49 6.22
N GLY A 247 4.35 -25.59 6.71
CA GLY A 247 2.97 -26.01 6.48
C GLY A 247 2.02 -25.83 7.67
N LYS A 248 2.43 -25.08 8.70
CA LYS A 248 1.72 -25.03 9.99
C LYS A 248 0.83 -23.80 10.12
N TRP A 249 -0.36 -24.01 10.64
CA TRP A 249 -1.39 -23.01 10.85
C TRP A 249 -2.00 -23.16 12.24
N THR A 250 -2.16 -22.04 12.94
CA THR A 250 -2.88 -21.97 14.21
C THR A 250 -4.33 -21.59 13.93
N ASP A 251 -5.28 -22.37 14.46
CA ASP A 251 -6.71 -22.04 14.39
C ASP A 251 -7.01 -20.74 15.14
N CYS A 252 -7.61 -19.78 14.43
CA CYS A 252 -8.08 -18.51 14.98
C CYS A 252 -9.60 -18.42 15.04
N GLY A 253 -10.30 -19.54 14.92
CA GLY A 253 -11.73 -19.68 15.17
C GLY A 253 -12.59 -19.65 13.91
N ARG A 254 -13.80 -20.19 14.09
CA ARG A 254 -14.88 -20.23 13.09
C ARG A 254 -15.82 -19.04 13.28
N LEU A 255 -16.17 -18.40 12.17
CA LEU A 255 -17.20 -17.36 12.15
C LEU A 255 -18.60 -17.99 12.24
N PRO A 256 -19.48 -17.54 13.14
CA PRO A 256 -20.83 -18.09 13.29
C PRO A 256 -21.65 -18.04 12.00
N ASN A 257 -22.21 -19.18 11.58
CA ASN A 257 -23.08 -19.34 10.40
C ASN A 257 -22.45 -18.93 9.06
N VAL A 258 -21.11 -18.97 8.96
CA VAL A 258 -20.38 -18.67 7.72
C VAL A 258 -19.82 -19.95 7.13
N GLU A 259 -20.06 -20.18 5.84
CA GLU A 259 -19.44 -21.27 5.07
C GLU A 259 -18.25 -20.81 4.21
N ALA A 260 -18.15 -19.51 3.96
CA ALA A 260 -17.07 -18.89 3.22
C ALA A 260 -16.87 -17.43 3.66
N VAL A 261 -15.64 -17.10 4.07
CA VAL A 261 -15.29 -15.72 4.44
C VAL A 261 -15.17 -14.86 3.18
N GLY A 262 -15.85 -13.71 3.18
CA GLY A 262 -15.94 -12.77 2.05
C GLY A 262 -14.77 -11.79 1.96
N GLY A 263 -14.16 -11.44 3.08
CA GLY A 263 -12.97 -10.61 3.10
C GLY A 263 -12.30 -10.54 4.47
N LEU A 264 -11.01 -10.17 4.48
CA LEU A 264 -10.25 -9.82 5.68
C LEU A 264 -9.70 -8.40 5.55
N ALA A 265 -9.86 -7.60 6.60
CA ALA A 265 -9.27 -6.26 6.65
C ALA A 265 -8.84 -5.89 8.07
N VAL A 266 -7.65 -5.29 8.18
CA VAL A 266 -7.22 -4.61 9.40
C VAL A 266 -7.65 -3.16 9.35
N PHE A 267 -8.40 -2.74 10.36
CA PHE A 267 -8.87 -1.37 10.53
C PHE A 267 -8.72 -0.95 11.99
N ARG A 268 -8.05 0.20 12.23
CA ARG A 268 -7.78 0.73 13.58
C ARG A 268 -7.20 -0.32 14.55
N GLY A 269 -6.20 -1.07 14.08
CA GLY A 269 -5.51 -2.08 14.89
C GLY A 269 -6.35 -3.32 15.24
N LYS A 270 -7.47 -3.56 14.55
CA LYS A 270 -8.30 -4.76 14.72
C LYS A 270 -8.50 -5.47 13.39
N LEU A 271 -8.53 -6.80 13.43
CA LEU A 271 -8.84 -7.65 12.28
C LEU A 271 -10.36 -7.84 12.18
N TYR A 272 -10.90 -7.59 10.98
CA TYR A 272 -12.31 -7.79 10.66
C TYR A 272 -12.44 -8.82 9.55
N ALA A 273 -13.56 -9.54 9.58
CA ALA A 273 -13.94 -10.52 8.58
C ALA A 273 -15.41 -10.34 8.16
N SER A 274 -15.74 -10.75 6.94
CA SER A 274 -17.13 -10.76 6.44
C SER A 274 -17.56 -12.12 5.90
N SER A 275 -18.86 -12.30 5.64
CA SER A 275 -19.42 -13.52 5.02
C SER A 275 -19.64 -13.32 3.51
N LEU A 276 -19.18 -14.27 2.69
CA LEU A 276 -19.31 -14.26 1.23
C LEU A 276 -20.73 -14.55 0.73
N TYR A 277 -21.48 -15.31 1.52
CA TYR A 277 -22.82 -15.77 1.19
C TYR A 277 -23.80 -15.43 2.31
N LYS A 278 -25.09 -15.59 2.04
CA LYS A 278 -26.11 -15.46 3.07
C LYS A 278 -26.00 -16.64 4.07
N PRO A 279 -26.24 -16.42 5.37
CA PRO A 279 -26.62 -15.15 5.99
C PRO A 279 -25.46 -14.12 5.99
N PRO A 280 -25.78 -12.81 5.86
CA PRO A 280 -24.76 -11.76 5.93
C PRO A 280 -24.08 -11.77 7.29
N GLY A 281 -22.78 -11.51 7.31
CA GLY A 281 -22.00 -11.48 8.54
C GLY A 281 -20.85 -10.48 8.45
N PHE A 282 -20.59 -9.81 9.57
CA PHE A 282 -19.44 -8.94 9.77
C PHE A 282 -18.92 -9.17 11.19
N PHE A 283 -17.63 -9.41 11.34
CA PHE A 283 -17.07 -9.93 12.58
C PHE A 283 -15.76 -9.21 12.91
N ARG A 284 -15.50 -9.03 14.21
CA ARG A 284 -14.22 -8.53 14.74
C ARG A 284 -13.51 -9.63 15.51
N TYR A 285 -12.23 -9.80 15.26
CA TYR A 285 -11.39 -10.75 15.96
C TYR A 285 -11.06 -10.25 17.38
N GLU A 286 -11.20 -11.12 18.38
CA GLU A 286 -10.90 -10.80 19.79
C GLU A 286 -9.62 -11.49 20.30
N GLY A 287 -8.97 -12.30 19.46
CA GLY A 287 -7.82 -13.12 19.86
C GLY A 287 -8.21 -14.58 20.12
N GLY A 288 -7.19 -15.45 20.14
CA GLY A 288 -7.39 -16.90 20.26
C GLY A 288 -8.29 -17.42 19.14
N THR A 289 -9.42 -18.03 19.50
CA THR A 289 -10.43 -18.55 18.58
C THR A 289 -11.73 -17.75 18.60
N SER A 290 -11.71 -16.53 19.16
CA SER A 290 -12.92 -15.76 19.46
C SER A 290 -13.18 -14.64 18.46
N TRP A 291 -14.44 -14.53 18.03
CA TRP A 291 -14.94 -13.50 17.12
C TRP A 291 -16.24 -12.91 17.65
N THR A 292 -16.35 -11.59 17.62
CA THR A 292 -17.59 -10.87 17.93
C THR A 292 -18.34 -10.60 16.63
N ALA A 293 -19.59 -11.06 16.53
CA ALA A 293 -20.48 -10.65 15.45
C ALA A 293 -20.92 -9.19 15.64
N LEU A 294 -20.78 -8.40 14.59
CA LEU A 294 -21.17 -7.00 14.54
C LEU A 294 -22.38 -6.82 13.61
N PRO A 295 -23.16 -5.74 13.77
CA PRO A 295 -24.25 -5.44 12.86
C PRO A 295 -23.76 -5.31 11.41
N THR A 296 -24.54 -5.85 10.48
CA THR A 296 -24.40 -5.61 9.05
C THR A 296 -25.29 -4.43 8.63
N PRO A 297 -24.99 -3.72 7.53
CA PRO A 297 -25.82 -2.61 7.07
C PRO A 297 -27.18 -3.15 6.60
N SER A 298 -28.24 -2.91 7.38
CA SER A 298 -29.61 -3.32 7.05
C SER A 298 -29.77 -4.80 6.66
N GLY A 299 -28.99 -5.69 7.27
CA GLY A 299 -29.02 -7.12 6.95
C GLY A 299 -28.50 -7.44 5.54
N LYS A 300 -27.61 -6.61 4.98
CA LYS A 300 -26.97 -6.82 3.66
C LYS A 300 -25.56 -7.37 3.81
N ARG A 301 -25.06 -8.06 2.78
CA ARG A 301 -23.68 -8.53 2.76
C ARG A 301 -22.71 -7.38 2.53
N VAL A 302 -21.58 -7.46 3.22
CA VAL A 302 -20.40 -6.63 3.05
C VAL A 302 -19.28 -7.54 2.59
N GLU A 303 -18.65 -7.26 1.46
CA GLU A 303 -17.80 -8.26 0.78
C GLU A 303 -16.36 -7.79 0.70
N ALA A 304 -15.99 -7.08 -0.36
CA ALA A 304 -14.70 -6.43 -0.42
C ALA A 304 -14.62 -5.36 0.67
N LEU A 305 -13.49 -5.30 1.37
CA LEU A 305 -13.26 -4.38 2.47
C LEU A 305 -12.01 -3.53 2.19
N ALA A 306 -12.11 -2.21 2.27
CA ALA A 306 -11.00 -1.30 2.04
C ALA A 306 -10.96 -0.19 3.09
N VAL A 307 -9.77 0.12 3.61
CA VAL A 307 -9.59 1.28 4.48
C VAL A 307 -9.31 2.50 3.60
N TYR A 308 -10.11 3.54 3.78
CA TYR A 308 -9.92 4.82 3.13
C TYR A 308 -10.09 5.91 4.18
N ARG A 309 -8.98 6.63 4.43
CA ARG A 309 -8.86 7.58 5.54
C ARG A 309 -9.21 6.91 6.88
N ASP A 310 -10.16 7.47 7.61
CA ASP A 310 -10.52 7.04 8.97
C ASP A 310 -11.64 6.01 9.03
N HIS A 311 -12.07 5.46 7.90
CA HIS A 311 -13.20 4.53 7.84
C HIS A 311 -12.86 3.25 7.08
N LEU A 312 -13.61 2.19 7.41
CA LEU A 312 -13.65 0.97 6.62
C LEU A 312 -14.82 1.07 5.63
N TYR A 313 -14.54 0.84 4.36
CA TYR A 313 -15.54 0.79 3.29
C TYR A 313 -15.79 -0.66 2.91
N ALA A 314 -17.04 -0.95 2.58
CA ALA A 314 -17.46 -2.26 2.15
C ALA A 314 -18.26 -2.21 0.85
N SER A 315 -17.96 -3.13 -0.05
CA SER A 315 -18.78 -3.38 -1.22
C SER A 315 -20.01 -4.20 -0.83
N GLY A 316 -21.08 -4.11 -1.62
CA GLY A 316 -22.35 -4.79 -1.39
C GLY A 316 -22.76 -5.66 -2.58
N TYR A 317 -23.06 -6.94 -2.32
CA TYR A 317 -23.53 -7.89 -3.35
C TYR A 317 -25.05 -8.05 -3.42
N ASP A 318 -25.80 -7.26 -2.66
CA ASP A 318 -27.26 -7.38 -2.59
C ASP A 318 -27.96 -6.33 -3.48
N GLU A 319 -27.53 -5.06 -3.45
CA GLU A 319 -28.26 -3.96 -4.10
C GLU A 319 -27.37 -2.99 -4.91
N GLY A 320 -26.07 -3.26 -5.02
CA GLY A 320 -25.14 -2.38 -5.74
C GLY A 320 -24.77 -1.11 -4.98
N HIS A 321 -24.92 -1.14 -3.66
CA HIS A 321 -24.55 -0.06 -2.75
C HIS A 321 -23.11 -0.17 -2.26
N VAL A 322 -22.62 0.90 -1.64
CA VAL A 322 -21.36 0.95 -0.89
C VAL A 322 -21.66 1.39 0.54
N TYR A 323 -21.03 0.74 1.51
CA TYR A 323 -21.25 1.03 2.92
C TYR A 323 -19.96 1.53 3.58
N ARG A 324 -20.08 2.40 4.58
CA ARG A 324 -18.95 2.94 5.34
C ARG A 324 -19.15 2.71 6.83
N PHE A 325 -18.15 2.11 7.47
CA PHE A 325 -18.10 1.82 8.89
C PHE A 325 -17.12 2.77 9.60
N ASP A 326 -17.58 3.40 10.68
CA ASP A 326 -16.81 4.37 11.48
C ASP A 326 -16.08 3.74 12.68
N GLY A 327 -16.26 2.43 12.90
CA GLY A 327 -15.81 1.70 14.08
C GLY A 327 -16.96 1.18 14.96
N GLU A 328 -18.17 1.72 14.77
CA GLU A 328 -19.36 1.38 15.55
C GLU A 328 -20.58 1.10 14.67
N LYS A 329 -20.82 1.92 13.64
CA LYS A 329 -22.04 1.89 12.83
C LYS A 329 -21.74 1.99 11.34
N TRP A 330 -22.64 1.43 10.55
CA TRP A 330 -22.63 1.54 9.10
C TRP A 330 -23.44 2.75 8.63
N THR A 331 -22.89 3.48 7.65
CA THR A 331 -23.60 4.45 6.82
C THR A 331 -23.74 3.87 5.42
N ASP A 332 -24.95 3.89 4.86
CA ASP A 332 -25.18 3.61 3.45
C ASP A 332 -24.78 4.84 2.60
N LEU A 333 -23.93 4.62 1.60
CA LEU A 333 -23.43 5.67 0.71
C LEU A 333 -24.16 5.69 -0.65
N GLY A 334 -25.21 4.90 -0.81
CA GLY A 334 -26.06 4.86 -1.98
C GLY A 334 -25.63 3.86 -3.04
N ARG A 335 -26.54 3.64 -3.99
CA ARG A 335 -26.38 2.73 -5.14
C ARG A 335 -25.50 3.33 -6.22
N LEU A 336 -24.68 2.50 -6.86
CA LEU A 336 -23.87 2.89 -8.03
C LEU A 336 -24.63 2.67 -9.34
N GLY A 337 -25.40 3.67 -9.78
CA GLY A 337 -26.23 3.55 -10.99
C GLY A 337 -27.24 2.40 -10.89
N GLU A 338 -27.47 1.69 -11.98
CA GLU A 338 -28.40 0.55 -12.04
C GLU A 338 -27.74 -0.80 -11.69
N ASN A 339 -26.57 -0.77 -11.05
CA ASN A 339 -25.83 -1.99 -10.69
C ASN A 339 -26.50 -2.74 -9.54
N THR A 340 -26.28 -4.04 -9.47
CA THR A 340 -26.80 -4.90 -8.39
C THR A 340 -25.70 -5.33 -7.42
N GLN A 341 -24.43 -5.14 -7.79
CA GLN A 341 -23.29 -5.48 -6.94
C GLN A 341 -22.13 -4.49 -7.13
N THR A 342 -21.39 -4.27 -6.06
CA THR A 342 -20.10 -3.58 -6.07
C THR A 342 -19.01 -4.56 -5.61
N TYR A 343 -17.83 -4.50 -6.22
CA TYR A 343 -16.85 -5.61 -6.17
C TYR A 343 -15.46 -5.25 -5.68
N SER A 344 -15.03 -4.00 -5.86
CA SER A 344 -13.62 -3.67 -5.74
C SER A 344 -13.41 -2.21 -5.36
N PHE A 345 -12.24 -1.93 -4.80
CA PHE A 345 -11.83 -0.60 -4.40
C PHE A 345 -10.44 -0.27 -4.95
N ALA A 346 -10.22 1.00 -5.28
CA ALA A 346 -8.87 1.56 -5.40
C ALA A 346 -8.88 3.03 -4.97
N ILE A 347 -7.76 3.52 -4.47
CA ILE A 347 -7.59 4.93 -4.11
C ILE A 347 -6.65 5.55 -5.15
N TYR A 348 -7.21 6.41 -5.99
CA TYR A 348 -6.50 7.06 -7.10
C TYR A 348 -6.73 8.56 -7.04
N GLU A 349 -5.66 9.34 -7.12
CA GLU A 349 -5.64 10.80 -7.00
C GLU A 349 -6.43 11.29 -5.76
N GLY A 350 -6.21 10.64 -4.62
CA GLY A 350 -6.82 10.96 -3.32
C GLY A 350 -8.31 10.67 -3.22
N LYS A 351 -8.88 9.89 -4.15
CA LYS A 351 -10.31 9.57 -4.22
C LYS A 351 -10.55 8.07 -4.32
N LEU A 352 -11.57 7.61 -3.60
CA LEU A 352 -12.03 6.22 -3.63
C LEU A 352 -12.77 5.92 -4.94
N HIS A 353 -12.38 4.85 -5.60
CA HIS A 353 -13.01 4.32 -6.81
C HIS A 353 -13.56 2.92 -6.54
N VAL A 354 -14.68 2.58 -7.18
CA VAL A 354 -15.42 1.33 -6.95
C VAL A 354 -15.83 0.68 -8.27
N GLY A 355 -15.47 -0.59 -8.44
CA GLY A 355 -15.91 -1.41 -9.58
C GLY A 355 -17.26 -2.08 -9.35
N THR A 356 -18.01 -2.32 -10.44
CA THR A 356 -19.43 -2.72 -10.36
C THR A 356 -19.80 -3.90 -11.25
N TRP A 357 -21.00 -4.44 -11.00
CA TRP A 357 -21.72 -5.41 -11.84
C TRP A 357 -23.22 -5.08 -11.93
N PRO A 358 -23.87 -5.29 -13.09
CA PRO A 358 -23.35 -5.91 -14.32
C PRO A 358 -22.83 -4.91 -15.36
N SER A 359 -22.73 -3.63 -15.00
CA SER A 359 -22.41 -2.61 -16.00
C SER A 359 -20.96 -2.61 -16.48
N GLY A 360 -20.03 -3.26 -15.76
CA GLY A 360 -18.60 -3.19 -16.04
C GLY A 360 -18.03 -1.77 -15.88
N ARG A 361 -18.64 -0.94 -15.02
CA ARG A 361 -18.25 0.45 -14.81
C ARG A 361 -17.50 0.65 -13.50
N VAL A 362 -16.74 1.73 -13.45
CA VAL A 362 -16.10 2.23 -12.24
C VAL A 362 -16.73 3.56 -11.85
N TYR A 363 -16.90 3.79 -10.54
CA TYR A 363 -17.44 5.03 -9.99
C TYR A 363 -16.48 5.64 -8.97
N ARG A 364 -16.37 6.97 -8.96
CA ARG A 364 -15.57 7.73 -7.99
C ARG A 364 -16.47 8.35 -6.92
N PHE A 365 -16.06 8.20 -5.66
CA PHE A 365 -16.76 8.76 -4.51
C PHE A 365 -16.55 10.27 -4.40
N GLU A 366 -17.64 11.03 -4.22
CA GLU A 366 -17.56 12.44 -3.83
C GLU A 366 -18.10 12.65 -2.41
N GLU A 367 -19.34 12.23 -2.16
CA GLU A 367 -20.05 12.33 -0.89
C GLU A 367 -21.16 11.28 -0.83
N PRO A 368 -21.79 11.01 0.32
CA PRO A 368 -22.88 10.03 0.41
C PRO A 368 -23.97 10.28 -0.64
N ASN A 369 -24.38 9.23 -1.35
CA ASN A 369 -25.34 9.26 -2.46
C ASN A 369 -24.87 10.02 -3.73
N ARG A 370 -23.61 10.48 -3.79
CA ARG A 370 -23.05 11.14 -4.98
C ARG A 370 -21.79 10.44 -5.46
N TRP A 371 -21.94 9.79 -6.60
CA TRP A 371 -20.89 9.03 -7.27
C TRP A 371 -20.76 9.47 -8.72
N ILE A 372 -19.53 9.62 -9.20
CA ILE A 372 -19.24 10.00 -10.58
C ILE A 372 -18.88 8.75 -11.37
N ASP A 373 -19.62 8.47 -12.45
CA ASP A 373 -19.30 7.41 -13.40
C ASP A 373 -18.01 7.77 -14.16
N VAL A 374 -16.95 7.00 -13.93
CA VAL A 374 -15.64 7.16 -14.59
C VAL A 374 -15.45 6.18 -15.74
N GLY A 375 -16.53 5.67 -16.32
CA GLY A 375 -16.53 4.94 -17.57
C GLY A 375 -16.67 3.42 -17.42
N ARG A 376 -17.05 2.81 -18.54
CA ARG A 376 -17.17 1.36 -18.73
C ARG A 376 -15.88 0.77 -19.30
N LEU A 377 -15.52 -0.42 -18.82
CA LEU A 377 -14.36 -1.17 -19.31
C LEU A 377 -14.81 -2.08 -20.47
N GLY A 378 -14.67 -1.58 -21.69
CA GLY A 378 -15.04 -2.33 -22.90
C GLY A 378 -16.46 -2.90 -22.85
N ASN A 379 -16.58 -4.18 -23.19
CA ASN A 379 -17.83 -4.95 -23.10
C ASN A 379 -17.92 -5.80 -21.83
N GLU A 380 -17.03 -5.55 -20.88
CA GLU A 380 -17.00 -6.28 -19.62
C GLU A 380 -18.23 -5.95 -18.78
N LEU A 381 -18.46 -6.81 -17.80
CA LEU A 381 -19.65 -6.81 -16.95
C LEU A 381 -19.29 -6.63 -15.47
N GLU A 382 -18.13 -7.12 -15.04
CA GLU A 382 -17.65 -7.12 -13.64
C GLU A 382 -16.26 -6.45 -13.59
N VAL A 383 -16.03 -5.55 -12.63
CA VAL A 383 -14.71 -4.92 -12.40
C VAL A 383 -14.19 -5.28 -11.01
N MET A 384 -13.06 -5.99 -10.93
CA MET A 384 -12.64 -6.75 -9.74
C MET A 384 -11.22 -6.40 -9.28
N GLY A 385 -10.20 -6.72 -10.07
CA GLY A 385 -8.80 -6.52 -9.68
C GLY A 385 -8.36 -5.07 -9.87
N MET A 386 -8.82 -4.14 -9.03
CA MET A 386 -8.42 -2.73 -9.13
C MET A 386 -7.19 -2.42 -8.26
N VAL A 387 -6.19 -1.75 -8.83
CA VAL A 387 -4.97 -1.34 -8.12
C VAL A 387 -4.32 -0.13 -8.79
N VAL A 388 -3.66 0.73 -8.01
CA VAL A 388 -2.84 1.84 -8.54
C VAL A 388 -1.39 1.39 -8.56
N HIS A 389 -0.85 1.08 -9.74
CA HIS A 389 0.53 0.66 -9.91
C HIS A 389 1.37 1.78 -10.54
N ASN A 390 2.43 2.21 -9.85
CA ASN A 390 3.32 3.30 -10.26
C ASN A 390 2.59 4.54 -10.81
N GLY A 391 1.52 4.97 -10.13
CA GLY A 391 0.72 6.14 -10.50
C GLY A 391 -0.33 5.90 -11.61
N ARG A 392 -0.53 4.65 -12.04
CA ARG A 392 -1.54 4.26 -13.03
C ARG A 392 -2.64 3.42 -12.40
N LEU A 393 -3.91 3.81 -12.58
CA LEU A 393 -5.04 3.00 -12.13
C LEU A 393 -5.32 1.88 -13.15
N LEU A 394 -5.15 0.64 -12.69
CA LEU A 394 -5.38 -0.59 -13.45
C LEU A 394 -6.59 -1.35 -12.88
N ALA A 395 -7.28 -2.09 -13.75
CA ALA A 395 -8.48 -2.83 -13.39
C ALA A 395 -8.60 -4.13 -14.18
N GLY A 396 -8.78 -5.24 -13.46
CA GLY A 396 -9.09 -6.56 -14.02
C GLY A 396 -10.60 -6.85 -14.04
N THR A 397 -11.05 -7.60 -15.05
CA THR A 397 -12.48 -7.72 -15.37
C THR A 397 -12.98 -9.16 -15.58
N LEU A 398 -14.30 -9.28 -15.75
CA LEU A 398 -15.05 -10.43 -16.26
C LEU A 398 -16.06 -9.89 -17.32
N PRO A 399 -16.33 -10.59 -18.45
CA PRO A 399 -16.18 -12.02 -18.66
C PRO A 399 -14.90 -12.50 -19.33
N LEU A 400 -13.99 -11.62 -19.73
CA LEU A 400 -12.87 -12.02 -20.59
C LEU A 400 -11.52 -12.10 -19.86
N ALA A 401 -11.44 -11.76 -18.57
CA ALA A 401 -10.17 -11.60 -17.85
C ALA A 401 -9.26 -10.56 -18.50
N GLU A 402 -9.85 -9.44 -18.91
CA GLU A 402 -9.13 -8.33 -19.50
C GLU A 402 -8.59 -7.39 -18.43
N ILE A 403 -7.48 -6.72 -18.76
CA ILE A 403 -6.90 -5.66 -17.94
C ILE A 403 -7.05 -4.34 -18.68
N TYR A 404 -7.53 -3.33 -17.97
CA TYR A 404 -7.70 -1.98 -18.46
C TYR A 404 -6.89 -0.98 -17.62
N GLN A 405 -6.50 0.12 -18.25
CA GLN A 405 -5.90 1.28 -17.61
C GLN A 405 -6.80 2.49 -17.77
N TYR A 406 -6.96 3.26 -16.69
CA TYR A 406 -7.67 4.53 -16.74
C TYR A 406 -6.78 5.62 -17.36
N ASP A 407 -7.27 6.30 -18.39
CA ASP A 407 -6.57 7.40 -19.07
C ASP A 407 -7.17 8.78 -18.76
N GLY A 408 -8.05 8.86 -17.75
CA GLY A 408 -8.79 10.08 -17.43
C GLY A 408 -10.05 10.26 -18.27
N ASN A 409 -10.86 11.25 -17.90
CA ASN A 409 -12.07 11.65 -18.65
C ASN A 409 -13.01 10.49 -18.99
N SER A 410 -13.23 9.60 -18.02
CA SER A 410 -14.08 8.41 -18.16
C SER A 410 -13.65 7.42 -19.25
N LYS A 411 -12.37 7.45 -19.66
CA LYS A 411 -11.79 6.56 -20.68
C LYS A 411 -10.93 5.45 -20.04
N TRP A 412 -11.17 4.22 -20.49
CA TRP A 412 -10.38 3.04 -20.16
C TRP A 412 -9.78 2.42 -21.42
N THR A 413 -8.47 2.23 -21.42
CA THR A 413 -7.75 1.54 -22.51
C THR A 413 -7.45 0.11 -22.12
N ARG A 414 -7.87 -0.84 -22.95
CA ARG A 414 -7.54 -2.25 -22.80
C ARG A 414 -6.05 -2.47 -22.99
N LEU A 415 -5.41 -3.14 -22.04
CA LEU A 415 -3.99 -3.52 -22.10
C LEU A 415 -3.80 -4.94 -22.64
N THR A 416 -4.57 -5.89 -22.13
CA THR A 416 -4.42 -7.31 -22.50
C THR A 416 -5.65 -8.12 -22.08
N GLN A 417 -5.67 -9.40 -22.49
CA GLN A 417 -6.50 -10.47 -21.94
C GLN A 417 -5.57 -11.52 -21.33
N LEU A 418 -5.72 -11.80 -20.03
CA LEU A 418 -4.81 -12.70 -19.31
C LEU A 418 -5.20 -14.17 -19.37
N ASP A 419 -6.49 -14.46 -19.56
CA ASP A 419 -6.99 -15.82 -19.63
C ASP A 419 -7.75 -16.02 -20.94
N THR A 420 -7.33 -17.03 -21.70
CA THR A 420 -7.91 -17.41 -23.00
C THR A 420 -8.44 -18.84 -22.99
N THR A 421 -8.61 -19.46 -21.81
CA THR A 421 -9.11 -20.85 -21.65
C THR A 421 -10.34 -21.06 -22.52
N PRO A 422 -10.38 -22.01 -23.47
CA PRO A 422 -11.51 -22.15 -24.39
C PRO A 422 -12.78 -22.64 -23.67
N ASP A 423 -13.93 -22.53 -24.35
CA ASP A 423 -15.19 -23.19 -23.97
C ASP A 423 -15.75 -22.89 -22.56
N VAL A 424 -15.31 -21.79 -21.95
CA VAL A 424 -15.87 -21.28 -20.69
C VAL A 424 -16.59 -19.95 -20.89
N ARG A 425 -17.70 -19.78 -20.18
CA ARG A 425 -18.52 -18.56 -20.22
C ARG A 425 -17.83 -17.37 -19.56
N TYR A 426 -17.19 -17.59 -18.42
CA TYR A 426 -16.57 -16.53 -17.62
C TYR A 426 -15.10 -16.79 -17.36
N ARG A 427 -14.30 -15.77 -17.63
CA ARG A 427 -12.90 -15.64 -17.23
C ARG A 427 -12.77 -14.39 -16.37
N ARG A 428 -11.96 -14.46 -15.33
CA ARG A 428 -11.75 -13.35 -14.38
C ARG A 428 -10.29 -12.96 -14.36
N ALA A 429 -10.00 -11.67 -14.36
CA ALA A 429 -8.81 -11.11 -13.76
C ALA A 429 -9.19 -10.64 -12.35
N TRP A 430 -9.02 -11.54 -11.39
CA TRP A 430 -9.78 -11.55 -10.13
C TRP A 430 -9.22 -10.59 -9.08
N THR A 431 -7.99 -10.81 -8.60
CA THR A 431 -7.35 -9.98 -7.57
C THR A 431 -5.95 -9.55 -7.99
N ALA A 432 -5.36 -8.62 -7.23
CA ALA A 432 -4.03 -8.10 -7.51
C ALA A 432 -3.22 -7.74 -6.26
N ALA A 433 -1.90 -7.82 -6.37
CA ALA A 433 -0.93 -7.38 -5.38
C ALA A 433 0.30 -6.78 -6.06
N GLU A 434 0.97 -5.84 -5.40
CA GLU A 434 2.27 -5.33 -5.87
C GLU A 434 3.40 -6.06 -5.13
N TYR A 435 4.38 -6.57 -5.87
CA TYR A 435 5.52 -7.32 -5.33
C TYR A 435 6.76 -7.07 -6.17
N ARG A 436 7.90 -6.74 -5.53
CA ARG A 436 9.17 -6.47 -6.22
C ARG A 436 9.07 -5.46 -7.37
N GLY A 437 8.21 -4.46 -7.22
CA GLY A 437 8.04 -3.41 -8.21
C GLY A 437 7.18 -3.77 -9.43
N GLU A 438 6.53 -4.93 -9.43
CA GLU A 438 5.54 -5.32 -10.43
C GLU A 438 4.16 -5.46 -9.79
N VAL A 439 3.10 -5.31 -10.57
CA VAL A 439 1.75 -5.75 -10.19
C VAL A 439 1.51 -7.18 -10.68
N TYR A 440 0.89 -8.00 -9.83
CA TYR A 440 0.50 -9.38 -10.10
C TYR A 440 -1.02 -9.50 -10.16
N TYR A 441 -1.54 -10.23 -11.14
CA TYR A 441 -2.97 -10.50 -11.33
C TYR A 441 -3.24 -12.00 -11.37
N THR A 442 -4.31 -12.44 -10.71
CA THR A 442 -4.76 -13.84 -10.75
C THR A 442 -5.88 -14.06 -11.74
N THR A 443 -5.98 -15.28 -12.29
CA THR A 443 -6.99 -15.62 -13.28
C THR A 443 -7.85 -16.83 -12.88
N LEU A 444 -9.09 -16.82 -13.35
CA LEU A 444 -10.03 -17.95 -13.36
C LEU A 444 -10.47 -18.18 -14.82
N PRO A 445 -10.59 -19.43 -15.31
CA PRO A 445 -10.33 -20.69 -14.62
C PRO A 445 -8.92 -21.25 -14.79
N SER A 446 -8.02 -20.57 -15.53
CA SER A 446 -6.68 -21.13 -15.75
C SER A 446 -5.84 -21.23 -14.48
N GLY A 447 -6.18 -20.45 -13.45
CA GLY A 447 -5.46 -20.37 -12.18
C GLY A 447 -4.08 -19.71 -12.31
N ARG A 448 -3.74 -19.19 -13.49
CA ARG A 448 -2.44 -18.58 -13.75
C ARG A 448 -2.34 -17.21 -13.09
N ILE A 449 -1.12 -16.87 -12.70
CA ILE A 449 -0.78 -15.56 -12.16
C ILE A 449 0.13 -14.87 -13.16
N TRP A 450 -0.13 -13.60 -13.43
CA TRP A 450 0.60 -12.80 -14.41
C TRP A 450 1.18 -11.56 -13.76
N SER A 451 2.39 -11.14 -14.14
CA SER A 451 2.98 -9.88 -13.69
C SER A 451 3.14 -8.85 -14.81
N PHE A 452 3.17 -7.58 -14.42
CA PHE A 452 3.37 -6.42 -15.27
C PHE A 452 4.05 -5.30 -14.49
N ALA A 453 4.95 -4.55 -15.13
CA ALA A 453 5.53 -3.33 -14.57
C ALA A 453 5.15 -2.12 -15.42
N ALA A 454 4.60 -1.08 -14.79
CA ALA A 454 4.56 0.27 -15.34
C ALA A 454 5.80 1.03 -14.84
N GLY A 455 6.60 1.55 -15.76
CA GLY A 455 7.87 2.18 -15.45
C GLY A 455 8.86 1.22 -14.78
N ALA A 456 9.69 1.77 -13.88
CA ALA A 456 10.62 1.02 -13.05
C ALA A 456 10.36 1.31 -11.58
N ASN A 457 10.53 0.30 -10.72
CA ASN A 457 10.10 0.43 -9.35
C ASN A 457 10.89 -0.41 -8.35
N ALA A 458 11.50 0.24 -7.35
CA ALA A 458 12.03 -0.46 -6.18
C ALA A 458 10.98 -0.48 -5.06
N MET A 459 10.68 -1.67 -4.54
CA MET A 459 9.67 -1.86 -3.51
C MET A 459 10.25 -2.66 -2.34
N TRP A 460 10.06 -2.17 -1.13
CA TRP A 460 10.37 -2.91 0.09
C TRP A 460 9.14 -3.72 0.51
N ASP A 461 9.17 -5.01 0.22
CA ASP A 461 8.07 -5.97 0.41
C ASP A 461 7.88 -6.37 1.90
N THR A 462 7.98 -5.41 2.80
CA THR A 462 7.85 -5.55 4.25
C THR A 462 7.14 -4.33 4.82
N GLU A 463 6.36 -4.51 5.89
CA GLU A 463 5.63 -3.41 6.53
C GLU A 463 6.61 -2.33 7.03
N PHE A 464 6.40 -1.08 6.62
CA PHE A 464 7.20 0.04 7.10
C PHE A 464 7.02 0.22 8.62
N PRO A 465 8.11 0.31 9.40
CA PRO A 465 8.02 0.38 10.85
C PRO A 465 7.36 1.67 11.37
N ALA A 466 6.91 1.64 12.62
CA ALA A 466 6.43 2.81 13.34
C ALA A 466 7.61 3.61 13.93
N GLY A 467 7.39 4.90 14.20
CA GLY A 467 8.43 5.82 14.66
C GLY A 467 9.12 6.56 13.52
N TRP A 468 10.17 7.31 13.87
CA TRP A 468 10.97 8.07 12.92
C TRP A 468 11.99 7.16 12.23
N HIS A 469 11.94 7.15 10.90
CA HIS A 469 12.90 6.43 10.06
C HIS A 469 13.45 7.35 8.97
N HIS A 470 14.74 7.22 8.69
CA HIS A 470 15.39 7.95 7.62
C HIS A 470 15.23 7.17 6.31
N VAL A 471 14.47 7.72 5.37
CA VAL A 471 14.17 7.11 4.07
C VAL A 471 15.03 7.76 3.00
N VAL A 472 15.71 6.92 2.20
CA VAL A 472 16.43 7.37 1.00
C VAL A 472 15.94 6.63 -0.22
N ALA A 473 15.64 7.37 -1.28
CA ALA A 473 15.35 6.87 -2.61
C ALA A 473 16.41 7.39 -3.58
N SER A 474 17.04 6.51 -4.35
CA SER A 474 18.12 6.91 -5.26
C SER A 474 18.01 6.26 -6.63
N ARG A 475 18.27 7.04 -7.67
CA ARG A 475 18.58 6.57 -9.02
C ARG A 475 20.09 6.61 -9.22
N CYS A 476 20.69 5.47 -9.54
CA CYS A 476 22.13 5.33 -9.82
C CYS A 476 22.33 4.49 -11.08
N GLY A 477 22.64 5.14 -12.19
CA GLY A 477 22.72 4.52 -13.51
C GLY A 477 21.45 3.74 -13.84
N ASN A 478 21.59 2.42 -13.99
CA ASN A 478 20.53 1.47 -14.35
C ASN A 478 19.81 0.84 -13.14
N GLN A 479 19.90 1.45 -11.95
CA GLN A 479 19.30 0.88 -10.74
C GLN A 479 18.59 1.94 -9.88
N LEU A 480 17.37 1.62 -9.45
CA LEU A 480 16.68 2.30 -8.37
C LEU A 480 17.02 1.59 -7.06
N CYS A 481 17.23 2.34 -5.98
CA CYS A 481 17.45 1.78 -4.65
C CYS A 481 16.59 2.50 -3.61
N LEU A 482 16.16 1.74 -2.60
CA LEU A 482 15.57 2.24 -1.37
C LEU A 482 16.48 1.90 -0.19
N PHE A 483 16.64 2.85 0.72
CA PHE A 483 17.31 2.65 1.99
C PHE A 483 16.43 3.14 3.14
N VAL A 484 16.49 2.41 4.25
CA VAL A 484 15.86 2.79 5.52
C VAL A 484 16.93 2.70 6.60
N ASP A 485 17.11 3.80 7.34
CA ASP A 485 18.12 3.93 8.41
C ASP A 485 19.53 3.53 7.96
N GLY A 486 19.87 3.89 6.72
CA GLY A 486 21.18 3.64 6.11
C GLY A 486 21.38 2.25 5.52
N LYS A 487 20.40 1.34 5.68
CA LYS A 487 20.46 0.00 5.10
C LYS A 487 19.68 -0.07 3.79
N ARG A 488 20.26 -0.63 2.74
CA ARG A 488 19.55 -0.87 1.48
C ARG A 488 18.49 -1.96 1.69
N VAL A 489 17.23 -1.62 1.47
CA VAL A 489 16.07 -2.51 1.70
C VAL A 489 15.46 -3.03 0.40
N ALA A 490 15.63 -2.30 -0.71
CA ALA A 490 15.17 -2.74 -2.02
C ALA A 490 16.03 -2.17 -3.15
N ALA A 491 16.01 -2.85 -4.29
CA ALA A 491 16.60 -2.36 -5.53
C ALA A 491 15.81 -2.90 -6.73
N SER A 492 15.77 -2.13 -7.82
CA SER A 492 15.18 -2.55 -9.09
C SER A 492 16.08 -2.15 -10.25
N PRO A 493 16.43 -3.08 -11.15
CA PRO A 493 17.13 -2.75 -12.38
C PRO A 493 16.18 -2.06 -13.37
N PHE A 494 16.74 -1.23 -14.25
CA PHE A 494 16.03 -0.64 -15.38
C PHE A 494 17.00 -0.17 -16.48
N ASP A 495 16.50 0.09 -17.67
CA ASP A 495 17.29 0.69 -18.77
C ASP A 495 17.19 2.22 -18.70
N SER A 496 18.20 2.87 -18.14
CA SER A 496 18.20 4.32 -17.90
C SER A 496 18.04 5.17 -19.15
N SER A 497 18.39 4.65 -20.33
CA SER A 497 18.25 5.36 -21.60
C SER A 497 16.80 5.69 -21.95
N ARG A 498 15.84 4.93 -21.39
CA ARG A 498 14.39 5.08 -21.61
C ARG A 498 13.73 6.08 -20.66
N PHE A 499 14.42 6.54 -19.62
CA PHE A 499 13.78 7.31 -18.56
C PHE A 499 14.35 8.73 -18.44
N ASP A 500 13.62 9.67 -19.04
CA ASP A 500 13.77 11.10 -18.79
C ASP A 500 12.60 11.59 -17.91
N LEU A 501 12.93 12.03 -16.70
CA LEU A 501 11.94 12.45 -15.71
C LEU A 501 11.62 13.95 -15.79
N ALA A 502 12.10 14.65 -16.82
CA ALA A 502 11.80 16.07 -17.02
C ALA A 502 10.29 16.32 -17.08
N SER A 503 9.80 17.14 -16.17
CA SER A 503 8.38 17.44 -15.99
C SER A 503 8.19 18.88 -15.53
N GLU A 504 7.13 19.51 -16.03
CA GLU A 504 6.68 20.84 -15.60
C GLU A 504 5.78 20.77 -14.35
N GLN A 505 5.45 19.55 -13.89
CA GLN A 505 4.70 19.39 -12.64
C GLN A 505 5.52 19.89 -11.45
N ARG A 506 4.84 20.52 -10.50
CA ARG A 506 5.45 20.92 -9.24
C ARG A 506 5.71 19.69 -8.37
N TRP A 507 6.79 19.75 -7.58
CA TRP A 507 7.02 18.74 -6.57
C TRP A 507 6.01 18.90 -5.44
N ARG A 508 5.43 17.80 -5.00
CA ARG A 508 4.50 17.74 -3.87
C ARG A 508 5.08 16.86 -2.78
N ILE A 509 5.18 17.41 -1.57
CA ILE A 509 5.55 16.69 -0.36
C ILE A 509 4.24 16.31 0.34
N GLY A 510 4.01 15.02 0.55
CA GLY A 510 2.79 14.49 1.16
C GLY A 510 1.60 14.29 0.20
N ALA A 511 1.80 14.37 -1.12
CA ALA A 511 0.74 14.14 -2.11
C ALA A 511 1.28 13.66 -3.46
N GLY A 512 0.42 12.98 -4.24
CA GLY A 512 0.71 12.44 -5.57
C GLY A 512 -0.51 11.70 -6.16
N PRO A 513 -0.32 10.74 -7.09
CA PRO A 513 -1.40 9.99 -7.74
C PRO A 513 -2.03 8.89 -6.85
N ASN A 514 -1.48 8.60 -5.67
CA ASN A 514 -2.13 7.75 -4.65
C ASN A 514 -2.99 8.64 -3.73
N GLU A 515 -2.94 8.46 -2.41
CA GLU A 515 -3.56 9.35 -1.42
C GLU A 515 -2.57 10.38 -0.86
N THR A 516 -3.10 11.41 -0.19
CA THR A 516 -2.31 12.32 0.65
C THR A 516 -1.79 11.62 1.90
N PHE A 517 -0.56 11.95 2.28
CA PHE A 517 0.13 11.35 3.41
C PHE A 517 -0.48 11.74 4.75
N ARG A 518 -0.54 10.78 5.69
CA ARG A 518 -0.85 11.01 7.09
C ARG A 518 0.36 10.63 7.93
N GLY A 519 0.87 11.58 8.70
CA GLY A 519 2.04 11.38 9.54
C GLY A 519 2.90 12.62 9.62
N MET A 520 4.19 12.43 9.92
CA MET A 520 5.15 13.53 10.01
C MET A 520 6.33 13.32 9.06
N MET A 521 6.86 14.42 8.53
CA MET A 521 8.14 14.44 7.81
C MET A 521 9.03 15.58 8.27
N ARG A 522 10.34 15.42 8.13
CA ARG A 522 11.32 16.50 8.36
C ARG A 522 12.58 16.31 7.52
N ASP A 523 13.31 17.40 7.32
CA ASP A 523 14.63 17.44 6.69
C ASP A 523 14.69 16.74 5.32
N LEU A 524 13.88 17.21 4.37
CA LEU A 524 13.94 16.76 2.99
C LEU A 524 15.20 17.30 2.32
N ARG A 525 16.03 16.41 1.79
CA ARG A 525 17.28 16.72 1.08
C ARG A 525 17.29 16.09 -0.31
N VAL A 526 17.82 16.82 -1.27
CA VAL A 526 17.96 16.40 -2.66
C VAL A 526 19.41 16.53 -3.09
N PHE A 527 19.92 15.51 -3.76
CA PHE A 527 21.24 15.48 -4.36
C PHE A 527 21.07 15.13 -5.84
N GLN A 528 21.64 15.91 -6.76
CA GLN A 528 21.67 15.64 -8.21
C GLN A 528 22.81 14.68 -8.58
N ARG A 529 23.04 13.71 -7.70
CA ARG A 529 23.92 12.55 -7.87
C ARG A 529 23.43 11.40 -6.99
N ALA A 530 23.88 10.19 -7.30
CA ALA A 530 23.74 9.06 -6.39
C ALA A 530 24.71 9.23 -5.20
N LEU A 531 24.19 9.13 -3.97
CA LEU A 531 25.02 8.98 -2.78
C LEU A 531 25.43 7.51 -2.63
N ASN A 532 26.65 7.27 -2.15
CA ASN A 532 27.08 5.93 -1.77
C ASN A 532 26.57 5.54 -0.36
N VAL A 533 26.77 4.29 0.03
CA VAL A 533 26.26 3.75 1.32
C VAL A 533 26.85 4.48 2.53
N ASP A 534 28.13 4.85 2.48
CA ASP A 534 28.81 5.52 3.59
C ASP A 534 28.33 6.97 3.76
N GLU A 535 28.10 7.67 2.64
CA GLU A 535 27.49 9.00 2.62
C GLU A 535 26.07 8.97 3.21
N ILE A 536 25.26 7.97 2.83
CA ILE A 536 23.91 7.78 3.37
C ILE A 536 23.96 7.49 4.88
N ALA A 537 24.86 6.60 5.31
CA ALA A 537 25.01 6.27 6.73
C ALA A 537 25.46 7.48 7.57
N SER A 538 26.35 8.31 7.01
CA SER A 538 26.79 9.57 7.63
C SER A 538 25.65 10.58 7.73
N LEU A 539 24.82 10.68 6.68
CA LEU A 539 23.63 11.54 6.68
C LEU A 539 22.63 11.14 7.77
N VAL A 540 22.36 9.85 7.95
CA VAL A 540 21.48 9.35 9.02
C VAL A 540 21.99 9.80 10.38
N LYS A 541 23.28 9.60 10.67
CA LYS A 541 23.89 9.95 11.96
C LYS A 541 23.81 11.44 12.25
N ALA A 542 24.12 12.28 11.26
CA ALA A 542 24.17 13.73 11.44
C ALA A 542 22.80 14.40 11.56
N THR A 543 21.74 13.75 11.07
CA THR A 543 20.39 14.34 11.01
C THR A 543 19.42 13.73 12.01
N ARG A 544 19.84 12.68 12.71
CA ARG A 544 19.09 12.07 13.79
C ARG A 544 18.92 13.09 14.92
N ARG A 545 17.66 13.32 15.30
CA ARG A 545 17.29 14.03 16.52
C ARG A 545 16.58 12.98 17.37
N ASP A 546 17.27 12.53 18.42
CA ASP A 546 16.77 11.53 19.36
C ASP A 546 15.51 12.00 20.09
#